data_AF-A0A3C7W573-F1
#
_entry.id   AF-A0A3C7W573-F1
#
_cell.length_a   1.000
_cell.length_b   1.000
_cell.length_c   1.000
_cell.angle_alpha   90.00
_cell.angle_beta   90.00
_cell.angle_gamma   90.00
#
_symmetry.space_group_name_H-M   'P 1'
#
loop_
_entity.id
_entity.type
_entity.pdbx_description
1 polymer ?
#
loop_
_entity_poly.entity_id
_entity_poly.type
_entity_poly.pdbx_seq_one_letter_code
_entity_poly.pdbx_strand_id
1 'polypeptide(L)' 'MVMNSTKARLLSGRIRAASPLLVLCLGATACSNQQVYNAIQESQRVDCQQYPDTRYEECMEQLDKPYADYEEERDALEGE' A
#
# COMPACT_ATOMS: atom_id res chain seq x y z
N MET A 1 9.46 -1.32 13.55
CA MET A 1 8.98 -1.91 14.83
C MET A 1 8.77 -3.40 14.62
N VAL A 2 9.57 -4.24 15.27
CA VAL A 2 9.41 -5.71 15.26
C VAL A 2 8.34 -6.04 16.30
N MET A 3 7.14 -6.42 15.85
CA MET A 3 6.08 -6.87 16.75
C MET A 3 6.43 -8.26 17.29
N ASN A 4 6.55 -8.29 18.62
CA ASN A 4 7.04 -9.37 19.46
C ASN A 4 6.06 -10.56 19.50
N SER A 5 6.51 -11.69 18.94
CA SER A 5 5.83 -12.99 18.97
C SER A 5 5.84 -13.59 20.38
N THR A 6 4.77 -13.49 21.17
CA THR A 6 4.55 -14.46 22.29
C THR A 6 3.17 -14.54 22.97
N LYS A 7 2.11 -13.81 22.54
CA LYS A 7 0.83 -13.84 23.28
C LYS A 7 -0.43 -14.10 22.46
N ALA A 8 -0.35 -14.91 21.41
CA ALA A 8 -1.53 -15.49 20.78
C ALA A 8 -1.90 -16.85 21.42
N ARG A 9 -2.04 -16.88 22.75
CA ARG A 9 -2.73 -17.97 23.46
C ARG A 9 -3.95 -17.34 24.13
N LEU A 10 -5.10 -17.36 23.46
CA LEU A 10 -6.45 -17.29 24.04
C LEU A 10 -7.49 -17.16 22.91
N LEU A 11 -7.66 -18.23 22.12
CA LEU A 11 -8.91 -18.45 21.38
C LEU A 11 -9.27 -19.93 21.53
N SER A 12 -10.00 -20.20 22.61
CA SER A 12 -10.69 -21.46 22.89
C SER A 12 -11.86 -21.61 21.92
N GLY A 13 -11.62 -22.34 20.84
CA GLY A 13 -12.63 -22.84 19.92
C GLY A 13 -11.93 -23.83 19.02
N ARG A 14 -12.53 -25.00 18.74
CA ARG A 14 -11.98 -25.96 17.77
C ARG A 14 -12.08 -25.37 16.37
N ILE A 15 -11.23 -24.37 16.08
CA ILE A 15 -11.01 -23.84 14.76
C ILE A 15 -10.30 -24.98 14.03
N ARG A 16 -10.99 -25.59 13.06
CA ARG A 16 -10.36 -26.54 12.13
C ARG A 16 -9.13 -25.80 11.58
N ALA A 17 -7.93 -26.36 11.78
CA ALA A 17 -6.70 -25.76 11.29
C ALA A 17 -6.86 -25.50 9.79
N ALA A 18 -7.07 -24.24 9.43
CA ALA A 18 -7.09 -23.82 8.05
C ALA A 18 -5.68 -24.09 7.49
N SER A 19 -5.59 -24.64 6.29
CA SER A 19 -4.30 -24.84 5.63
C SER A 19 -3.53 -23.50 5.66
N PRO A 20 -2.25 -23.48 6.09
CA PRO A 20 -1.47 -22.25 6.12
C PRO A 20 -1.38 -21.60 4.74
N LEU A 21 -1.48 -22.42 3.68
CA LEU A 21 -1.57 -21.97 2.29
C LEU A 21 -2.88 -21.20 2.01
N LEU A 22 -4.00 -21.68 2.56
CA LEU A 22 -5.32 -21.03 2.40
C LEU A 22 -5.36 -19.68 3.11
N VAL A 23 -4.77 -19.57 4.30
CA VAL A 23 -4.69 -18.31 5.06
C VAL A 23 -3.82 -17.29 4.33
N LEU A 24 -2.71 -17.73 3.72
CA LEU A 24 -1.82 -16.87 2.94
C LEU A 24 -2.52 -16.31 1.68
N CYS A 25 -3.26 -17.14 0.96
CA CYS A 25 -3.99 -16.70 -0.24
C CYS A 25 -5.07 -15.64 0.06
N LEU A 26 -5.76 -15.76 1.19
CA LEU A 26 -6.80 -14.81 1.60
C LEU A 26 -6.24 -13.46 2.05
N GLY A 27 -4.98 -13.42 2.51
CA GLY A 27 -4.32 -12.16 2.90
C GLY A 27 -3.88 -11.30 1.71
N ALA A 28 -3.68 -11.90 0.53
CA ALA A 28 -3.19 -11.18 -0.64
C ALA A 28 -4.20 -10.17 -1.21
N THR A 29 -5.50 -10.36 -0.97
CA THR A 29 -6.56 -9.45 -1.43
C THR A 29 -6.86 -8.33 -0.43
N ALA A 30 -6.13 -8.24 0.70
CA ALA A 30 -6.42 -7.28 1.76
C ALA A 30 -5.73 -5.91 1.58
N CYS A 31 -4.87 -5.74 0.57
CA CYS A 31 -4.25 -4.46 0.28
C CYS A 31 -5.27 -3.52 -0.39
N SER A 32 -5.56 -2.38 0.23
CA SER A 32 -6.37 -1.33 -0.40
C SER A 32 -5.60 -0.67 -1.54
N ASN A 33 -6.29 -0.26 -2.60
CA ASN A 33 -5.71 0.53 -3.70
C ASN A 33 -4.99 1.79 -3.17
N GLN A 34 -5.56 2.43 -2.15
CA GLN A 34 -4.93 3.57 -1.50
C GLN A 34 -3.59 3.22 -0.81
N GLN A 35 -3.47 2.04 -0.20
CA GLN A 35 -2.20 1.62 0.41
C GLN A 35 -1.13 1.39 -0.66
N VAL A 36 -1.49 0.74 -1.77
CA VAL A 36 -0.56 0.52 -2.88
C VAL A 36 -0.13 1.84 -3.50
N TYR A 37 -1.08 2.73 -3.77
CA TYR A 37 -0.81 4.07 -4.28
C TYR A 37 0.14 4.85 -3.37
N ASN A 38 -0.15 4.88 -2.07
CA ASN A 38 0.69 5.58 -1.09
C ASN A 38 2.11 5.01 -1.02
N ALA A 39 2.26 3.69 -1.10
CA ALA A 39 3.58 3.05 -1.11
C ALA A 39 4.40 3.45 -2.35
N ILE A 40 3.75 3.52 -3.51
CA ILE A 40 4.38 3.95 -4.77
C ILE A 40 4.78 5.44 -4.69
N GLN A 41 3.85 6.31 -4.29
CA GLN A 41 4.10 7.73 -4.04
C GLN A 41 5.31 7.95 -3.12
N GLU A 42 5.38 7.21 -2.01
CA GLU A 42 6.48 7.33 -1.07
C GLU A 42 7.82 6.87 -1.67
N SER A 43 7.83 5.78 -2.44
CA SER A 43 9.05 5.35 -3.15
C SER A 43 9.54 6.42 -4.13
N GLN A 44 8.63 7.07 -4.88
CA GLN A 44 9.00 8.12 -5.81
C GLN A 44 9.51 9.37 -5.10
N ARG A 45 9.00 9.72 -3.91
CA ARG A 45 9.55 10.83 -3.11
C ARG A 45 11.00 10.59 -2.70
N VAL A 46 11.33 9.34 -2.35
CA VAL A 46 12.71 8.93 -2.07
C VAL A 46 13.56 9.06 -3.33
N ASP A 47 13.05 8.62 -4.48
CA ASP A 47 13.76 8.77 -5.75
C ASP A 47 14.00 10.25 -6.10
N CYS A 48 13.05 11.15 -5.81
CA CYS A 48 13.25 12.59 -6.06
C CYS A 48 14.47 13.15 -5.30
N GLN A 49 14.83 12.60 -4.13
CA GLN A 49 16.00 13.04 -3.36
C GLN A 49 17.33 12.83 -4.11
N GLN A 50 17.34 12.04 -5.19
CA GLN A 50 18.53 11.86 -6.02
C GLN A 50 18.86 13.07 -6.90
N TYR A 51 17.87 13.95 -7.14
CA TYR A 51 18.05 15.12 -7.99
C TYR A 51 18.48 16.34 -7.17
N PRO A 52 19.59 17.01 -7.52
CA PRO A 52 19.89 18.32 -6.98
C PRO A 52 19.08 19.43 -7.70
N ASP A 53 18.88 20.53 -6.98
CA ASP A 53 18.36 21.82 -7.48
C ASP A 53 16.91 21.75 -8.01
N THR A 54 16.57 22.55 -9.02
CA THR A 54 15.20 22.73 -9.54
C THR A 54 14.53 21.42 -10.00
N ARG A 55 15.31 20.42 -10.38
CA ARG A 55 14.79 19.09 -10.75
C ARG A 55 14.18 18.34 -9.58
N TYR A 56 14.59 18.65 -8.35
CA TYR A 56 13.92 18.14 -7.15
C TYR A 56 12.49 18.67 -7.07
N GLU A 57 12.30 19.98 -7.25
CA GLU A 57 11.00 20.65 -7.16
C GLU A 57 10.04 20.14 -8.24
N GLU A 58 10.51 20.06 -9.49
CA GLU A 58 9.74 19.50 -10.62
C GLU A 58 9.34 18.03 -10.38
N CYS A 59 10.22 17.23 -9.75
CA CYS A 59 9.92 15.84 -9.41
C CYS A 59 8.84 15.76 -8.32
N MET A 60 8.97 16.58 -7.27
CA MET A 60 8.02 16.60 -6.15
C MET A 60 6.64 17.11 -6.57
N GLU A 61 6.54 18.06 -7.51
CA GLU A 61 5.27 18.59 -8.00
C GLU A 61 4.38 17.51 -8.64
N GLN A 62 4.99 16.52 -9.29
CA GLN A 62 4.24 15.38 -9.88
C GLN A 62 3.70 14.39 -8.83
N LEU A 63 4.21 14.45 -7.60
CA LEU A 63 3.85 13.57 -6.49
C LEU A 63 2.83 14.19 -5.53
N ASP A 64 2.34 15.39 -5.81
CA ASP A 64 1.42 16.10 -4.91
C ASP A 64 -0.05 15.73 -5.11
N LYS A 65 -0.36 14.82 -6.04
CA LYS A 65 -1.73 14.40 -6.32
C LYS A 65 -2.34 13.63 -5.12
N PRO A 66 -3.48 14.06 -4.57
CA PRO A 66 -4.24 13.28 -3.58
C PRO A 66 -4.78 11.98 -4.19
N TYR A 67 -4.92 10.94 -3.37
CA TYR A 67 -5.45 9.64 -3.83
C TYR A 67 -6.87 9.75 -4.41
N ALA A 68 -7.72 10.63 -3.85
CA ALA A 68 -9.09 10.80 -4.33
C ALA A 68 -9.14 11.31 -5.79
N ASP A 69 -8.31 12.29 -6.11
CA ASP A 69 -8.22 12.86 -7.46
C ASP A 69 -7.68 11.82 -8.46
N TYR A 70 -6.66 11.05 -8.03
CA TYR A 70 -6.17 9.91 -8.81
C TYR A 70 -7.25 8.84 -9.07
N GLU A 71 -8.06 8.53 -8.06
CA GLU A 71 -9.13 7.55 -8.16
C GLU A 71 -10.24 8.00 -9.11
N GLU A 72 -10.66 9.27 -9.03
CA GLU A 72 -11.64 9.87 -9.94
C GLU A 72 -11.14 9.85 -11.40
N GLU A 73 -9.90 10.26 -11.63
CA GLU A 73 -9.29 10.24 -12.97
C GLU A 73 -9.19 8.82 -13.54
N ARG A 74 -8.79 7.84 -12.72
CA ARG A 74 -8.72 6.42 -13.13
C ARG A 74 -10.10 5.93 -13.56
N ASP A 75 -11.11 6.16 -12.73
CA ASP A 75 -12.48 5.68 -12.99
C ASP A 75 -13.08 6.35 -14.22
N ALA A 76 -12.74 7.62 -14.50
CA ALA A 76 -13.14 8.32 -15.72
C ALA A 76 -12.53 7.68 -16.98
N LEU A 77 -11.27 7.25 -16.92
CA LEU A 77 -10.57 6.60 -18.05
C LEU A 77 -11.06 5.17 -18.33
N GLU A 78 -11.53 4.46 -17.30
CA GLU A 78 -12.11 3.10 -17.44
C GLU A 78 -13.53 3.11 -18.04
N GLY A 79 -14.16 4.29 -18.13
CA GLY A 79 -15.53 4.47 -18.61
C GLY A 79 -15.70 4.80 -20.10
N GLU A 80 -14.61 4.89 -20.88
CA GLU A 80 -14.62 5.16 -22.35
C GLU A 80 -14.60 3.91 -23.24
#